data_AF-A0A9E0JAR7-F1
#
_entry.id   AF-A0A9E0JAR7-F1
#
_cell.length_a   1.000
_cell.length_b   1.000
_cell.length_c   1.000
_cell.angle_alpha   90.00
_cell.angle_beta   90.00
_cell.angle_gamma   90.00
#
_symmetry.space_group_name_H-M   'P 1'
#
loop_
_entity.id
_entity.type
_entity.pdbx_description
1 polymer ?
#
loop_
_entity_poly.entity_id
_entity_poly.type
_entity_poly.pdbx_seq_one_letter_code
_entity_poly.pdbx_strand_id
1 'polypeptide(L)' 'MNHPISCEFYDQLMVAIQRKIPSTIVYIKNEQNTTVKDIVTELTMIYYEEFLVLEGGEKINLQTIVSFNGKRHKEE' A
#
# COMPACT_ATOMS: atom_id res chain seq x y z
N MET A 1 7.26 11.74 -15.30
CA MET A 1 6.68 10.49 -15.86
C MET A 1 5.69 9.96 -14.86
N ASN A 2 4.41 9.84 -15.22
CA ASN A 2 3.43 9.12 -14.41
C ASN A 2 3.85 7.65 -14.47
N HIS A 3 4.51 7.14 -13.44
CA HIS A 3 4.72 5.69 -13.32
C HIS A 3 3.35 5.12 -12.97
N PRO A 4 2.65 4.45 -13.90
CA PRO A 4 1.45 3.75 -13.52
C PRO A 4 1.86 2.72 -12.47
N ILE A 5 1.06 2.60 -11.41
CA ILE A 5 1.20 1.47 -10.50
C ILE A 5 1.21 0.22 -11.38
N SER A 6 2.27 -0.61 -11.27
CA SER A 6 2.34 -1.86 -12.01
C SER A 6 1.05 -2.62 -11.75
N CYS A 7 0.34 -2.99 -12.82
CA CYS A 7 -0.98 -3.62 -12.73
C CYS A 7 -0.97 -4.83 -11.76
N GLU A 8 0.14 -5.57 -11.72
CA GLU A 8 0.38 -6.66 -10.77
C GLU A 8 0.36 -6.25 -9.29
N PHE A 9 0.86 -5.06 -8.94
CA PHE A 9 0.82 -4.56 -7.57
C PHE A 9 -0.61 -4.29 -7.15
N TYR A 10 -1.37 -3.60 -8.00
CA TYR A 10 -2.78 -3.29 -7.73
C TYR A 10 -3.63 -4.56 -7.63
N ASP A 11 -3.40 -5.52 -8.52
CA ASP A 11 -4.12 -6.80 -8.51
C ASP A 11 -3.88 -7.57 -7.20
N GLN A 12 -2.63 -7.65 -6.75
CA GLN A 12 -2.31 -8.28 -5.45
C GLN A 12 -2.90 -7.52 -4.27
N LEU A 13 -2.93 -6.20 -4.34
CA LEU A 13 -3.50 -5.36 -3.30
C LEU A 13 -5.01 -5.56 -3.19
N MET A 14 -5.70 -5.61 -4.34
CA MET A 14 -7.12 -5.97 -4.44
C MET A 14 -7.40 -7.38 -3.89
N VAL A 15 -6.56 -8.36 -4.24
CA VAL A 15 -6.68 -9.72 -3.70
C VAL A 15 -6.46 -9.75 -2.19
N ALA A 16 -5.48 -8.99 -1.68
CA ALA A 16 -5.22 -8.88 -0.25
C ALA A 16 -6.41 -8.24 0.49
N ILE A 17 -7.03 -7.22 -0.09
CA ILE A 17 -8.25 -6.58 0.45
C ILE A 17 -9.42 -7.56 0.45
N GLN A 18 -9.74 -8.16 -0.69
CA GLN A 18 -10.87 -9.08 -0.81
C GLN A 18 -10.74 -10.28 0.12
N ARG A 19 -9.53 -10.84 0.22
CA ARG A 19 -9.25 -12.01 1.05
C ARG A 19 -8.88 -11.65 2.49
N LYS A 20 -8.82 -10.36 2.84
CA LYS A 20 -8.39 -9.84 4.14
C LYS A 20 -7.06 -10.47 4.59
N ILE A 21 -6.10 -10.52 3.68
CA ILE A 21 -4.80 -11.16 3.94
C ILE A 21 -3.94 -10.19 4.74
N PRO A 22 -3.39 -10.62 5.89
CA PRO A 22 -2.45 -9.81 6.65
C PRO A 22 -1.21 -9.56 5.79
N SER A 23 -1.00 -8.29 5.46
CA SER A 23 -0.01 -7.86 4.50
C SER A 23 1.06 -7.04 5.21
N THR A 24 2.31 -7.19 4.76
CA THR A 24 3.41 -6.41 5.32
C THR A 24 3.61 -5.18 4.45
N ILE A 25 3.28 -3.99 4.96
CA ILE A 25 3.42 -2.72 4.24
C ILE A 25 4.67 -2.01 4.77
N VAL A 26 5.58 -1.68 3.86
CA VAL A 26 6.74 -0.84 4.15
C VAL A 26 6.51 0.52 3.53
N TYR A 27 6.54 1.57 4.33
CA TYR A 27 6.28 2.93 3.90
C TYR A 27 7.24 3.93 4.56
N ILE A 28 7.47 5.07 3.92
CA ILE A 28 8.36 6.11 4.46
C ILE A 28 7.55 7.05 5.35
N LYS A 29 7.95 7.15 6.62
CA LYS A 29 7.39 8.07 7.61
C LYS A 29 8.54 8.82 8.27
N ASN A 30 8.54 10.15 8.20
CA ASN A 30 9.61 10.99 8.77
C ASN A 30 11.01 10.57 8.28
N GLU A 31 11.18 10.39 6.97
CA GLU A 31 12.45 9.96 6.35
C GLU A 31 12.96 8.57 6.77
N GLN A 32 12.16 7.80 7.52
CA GLN A 32 12.50 6.45 7.94
C GLN A 32 11.54 5.42 7.35
N ASN A 33 12.08 4.27 6.98
CA ASN A 33 11.31 3.13 6.51
C ASN A 33 10.58 2.50 7.71
N THR A 34 9.27 2.69 7.77
CA THR A 34 8.39 2.06 8.74
C THR A 34 7.78 0.83 8.12
N THR A 35 7.84 -0.29 8.84
CA THR A 35 7.19 -1.54 8.44
C THR A 35 6.02 -1.79 9.37
N VAL A 36 4.83 -1.94 8.80
CA VAL A 36 3.62 -2.32 9.52
C VAL A 36 3.09 -3.62 8.94
N LYS A 37 2.51 -4.46 9.80
CA LYS A 37 1.92 -5.73 9.39
C LYS A 37 0.46 -5.71 9.79
N ASP A 38 -0.40 -5.48 8.81
CA ASP A 38 -1.81 -5.23 9.05
C ASP A 38 -2.65 -5.71 7.88
N ILE A 39 -3.97 -5.78 8.06
CA ILE A 39 -4.91 -6.21 7.04
C ILE A 39 -5.42 -4.97 6.32
N VAL A 40 -5.22 -4.89 5.01
CA VAL A 40 -5.83 -3.81 4.21
C VAL A 40 -7.31 -4.11 4.06
N THR A 41 -8.15 -3.21 4.54
CA THR A 41 -9.61 -3.34 4.46
C THR A 41 -10.17 -2.71 3.20
N GLU A 42 -9.62 -1.58 2.77
CA GLU A 42 -10.04 -0.90 1.54
C GLU A 42 -8.95 0.05 1.02
N LEU A 43 -9.06 0.44 -0.25
CA LEU A 43 -8.25 1.47 -0.87
C LEU A 43 -9.17 2.66 -1.19
N THR A 44 -8.89 3.83 -0.62
CA THR A 44 -9.66 5.05 -0.86
C THR A 44 -8.80 6.08 -1.60
N MET A 45 -9.42 6.84 -2.51
CA MET A 45 -8.74 7.97 -3.18
C MET A 45 -9.22 9.27 -2.53
N ILE A 46 -8.28 10.10 -2.05
CA ILE A 46 -8.55 11.37 -1.41
C ILE A 46 -7.62 12.41 -2.06
N TYR A 47 -8.18 13.50 -2.59
CA TYR A 47 -7.40 14.56 -3.28
C TYR A 47 -6.50 14.07 -4.42
N TYR A 48 -6.98 13.11 -5.24
CA TYR A 48 -6.19 12.46 -6.30
C TYR A 48 -4.99 11.64 -5.79
N GLU A 49 -4.89 11.42 -4.49
CA GLU A 49 -3.92 10.51 -3.88
C GLU A 49 -4.62 9.25 -3.37
N GLU A 50 -3.94 8.13 -3.50
CA GLU A 50 -4.46 6.83 -3.07
C GLU A 50 -4.00 6.55 -1.63
N PHE A 51 -4.93 6.10 -0.80
CA PHE A 51 -4.69 5.75 0.60
C PHE A 51 -5.17 4.34 0.88
N LEU A 52 -4.29 3.51 1.42
CA LEU A 52 -4.68 2.22 2.01
C LEU A 52 -5.31 2.46 3.37
N VAL A 53 -6.49 1.90 3.58
CA VAL A 53 -7.13 1.81 4.88
C VAL A 53 -6.84 0.44 5.43
N LEU A 54 -6.28 0.41 6.63
CA LEU A 54 -6.01 -0.80 7.38
C LEU A 54 -7.20 -1.15 8.29
N GLU A 55 -7.28 -2.40 8.74
CA GLU A 55 -8.33 -2.87 9.65
C GLU A 55 -8.33 -2.08 10.96
N GLY A 56 -7.15 -1.65 11.43
CA GLY A 56 -7.01 -0.75 12.58
C GLY A 56 -7.53 0.68 12.37
N GLY A 57 -8.02 1.02 11.17
CA GLY A 57 -8.46 2.38 10.81
C GLY A 57 -7.32 3.32 10.43
N GLU A 58 -6.07 2.84 10.46
CA GLU A 58 -4.90 3.59 10.00
C GLU A 58 -4.95 3.76 8.48
N LYS A 59 -4.63 4.97 8.01
CA LYS A 59 -4.60 5.32 6.59
C LYS A 59 -3.17 5.61 6.16
N ILE A 60 -2.68 4.86 5.18
CA ILE A 60 -1.31 4.98 4.67
C ILE A 60 -1.38 5.47 3.23
N ASN A 61 -0.68 6.57 2.94
CA ASN A 61 -0.60 7.09 1.58
C ASN A 61 0.20 6.13 0.70
N LEU A 62 -0.42 5.66 -0.38
CA LEU A 62 0.16 4.70 -1.32
C LEU A 62 1.46 5.21 -1.94
N GLN A 63 1.59 6.53 -2.16
CA GLN A 63 2.82 7.12 -2.70
C GLN A 63 4.03 6.98 -1.75
N THR A 64 3.78 6.86 -0.45
CA THR A 64 4.83 6.65 0.56
C THR A 64 5.22 5.18 0.71
N ILE A 65 4.44 4.26 0.12
CA ILE A 65 4.70 2.83 0.20
C ILE A 65 5.89 2.48 -0.67
N VAL A 66 6.89 1.88 -0.04
CA VAL A 66 8.10 1.36 -0.67
C VAL A 66 7.85 -0.05 -1.16
N SER A 67 7.25 -0.90 -0.33
CA SER A 67 6.92 -2.28 -0.69
C SER A 67 5.66 -2.78 0.01
N PHE A 68 4.96 -3.67 -0.66
CA PHE A 68 3.79 -4.36 -0.15
C PHE A 68 4.01 -5.87 -0.27
N ASN A 69 3.92 -6.56 0.87
CA ASN A 69 4.10 -7.99 0.97
C ASN A 69 5.42 -8.52 0.35
N GLY A 70 6.50 -7.73 0.47
CA GLY A 70 7.80 -8.04 -0.11
C GLY A 70 7.96 -7.66 -1.59
N LYS A 71 6.89 -7.27 -2.29
CA LYS A 71 6.98 -6.69 -3.64
C LYS A 71 7.22 -5.19 -3.57
N ARG A 72 8.27 -4.71 -4.25
CA ARG A 72 8.57 -3.28 -4.33
C ARG A 72 7.59 -2.56 -5.25
N HIS A 73 7.15 -1.36 -4.83
CA HIS A 73 6.27 -0.52 -5.62
C HIS A 73 7.03 0.19 -6.76
N LYS A 74 8.31 0.52 -6.57
CA LYS A 74 9.17 1.11 -7.60
C LYS A 74 10.25 0.12 -8.01
N GLU A 75 10.19 -0.32 -9.27
CA GLU A 75 11.39 -0.77 -9.99
C GLU A 75 12.25 0.47 -10.26
N GLU A 76 13.55 0.36 -10.00
CA GLU A 76 14.56 1.39 -10.30
C GLU A 76 14.70 1.61 -11.81
#